data_AF-A0A8H7BZY7-F1
#
_entry.id   AF-A0A8H7BZY7-F1
#
_cell.length_a   1.000
_cell.length_b   1.000
_cell.length_c   1.000
_cell.angle_alpha   90.00
_cell.angle_beta   90.00
_cell.angle_gamma   90.00
#
_symmetry.space_group_name_H-M   'P 1'
#
loop_
_entity.id
_entity.type
_entity.pdbx_description
1 polymer ?
#
loop_
_entity_poly.entity_id
_entity_poly.type
_entity_poly.pdbx_seq_one_letter_code
_entity_poly.pdbx_strand_id
1 'polypeptide(L)'
;MLQFKDRFTFLCHPQLLEEHMTCALHGDLVFIDIRGKQPFKRDQPQHLMDWLQQQLAPFLASKQVFFLCPIVPPFMIAITGWALEYPVVYTLHSEAEDDPRIEWDEWEPRANCLGGQPLTVIRVLIHGLDKTSYPLLSFSYPTQLITTDVQALVREKMEPRVAQVTFQCPLRLEVTKEQVVLEQVAL
;
A
#
# COMPACT_ATOMS: atom_id res chain seq x y z
N MET A 1 -7.05 10.81 -9.61
CA MET A 1 -6.12 9.83 -10.19
C MET A 1 -4.69 10.30 -9.93
N LEU A 2 -3.84 9.44 -9.37
CA LEU A 2 -2.43 9.74 -9.19
C LEU A 2 -1.66 9.11 -10.34
N GLN A 3 -0.84 9.87 -11.03
CA GLN A 3 -0.04 9.38 -12.13
C GLN A 3 1.40 9.84 -11.94
N PHE A 4 2.33 8.88 -12.03
CA PHE A 4 3.76 9.10 -11.98
C PHE A 4 4.34 8.89 -13.37
N LYS A 5 4.98 9.93 -13.90
CA LYS A 5 5.38 10.02 -15.31
C LYS A 5 4.23 9.69 -16.27
N ASP A 6 4.55 9.38 -17.50
CA ASP A 6 3.66 8.85 -18.53
C ASP A 6 3.40 7.33 -18.40
N ARG A 7 3.86 6.68 -17.32
CA ARG A 7 3.95 5.20 -17.23
C ARG A 7 3.12 4.55 -16.12
N PHE A 8 3.00 5.16 -14.95
CA PHE A 8 2.33 4.54 -13.81
C PHE A 8 1.09 5.32 -13.40
N THR A 9 -0.06 4.65 -13.39
CA THR A 9 -1.34 5.28 -13.03
C THR A 9 -2.02 4.49 -11.91
N PHE A 10 -2.33 5.19 -10.82
CA PHE A 10 -3.10 4.70 -9.69
C PHE A 10 -4.48 5.33 -9.72
N LEU A 11 -5.49 4.48 -9.80
CA LEU A 11 -6.89 4.87 -9.68
C LEU A 11 -7.24 4.97 -8.19
N CYS A 12 -7.04 6.16 -7.63
CA CYS A 12 -7.46 6.49 -6.27
C CYS A 12 -8.72 7.35 -6.32
N HIS A 13 -9.71 7.02 -5.49
CA HIS A 13 -10.87 7.87 -5.25
C HIS A 13 -10.42 9.09 -4.41
N PRO A 14 -10.49 10.33 -4.93
CA PRO A 14 -9.86 11.50 -4.27
C PRO A 14 -10.33 11.72 -2.84
N GLN A 15 -11.64 11.57 -2.59
CA GLN A 15 -12.20 11.72 -1.25
C GLN A 15 -11.70 10.62 -0.30
N LEU A 16 -11.58 9.37 -0.76
CA LEU A 16 -11.06 8.29 0.10
C LEU A 16 -9.58 8.50 0.36
N LEU A 17 -8.85 9.05 -0.61
CA LEU A 17 -7.44 9.39 -0.45
C LEU A 17 -7.25 10.54 0.55
N GLU A 18 -8.14 11.53 0.55
CA GLU A 18 -8.17 12.64 1.51
C GLU A 18 -8.51 12.16 2.93
N GLU A 19 -9.55 11.33 3.07
CA GLU A 19 -9.89 10.65 4.32
C GLU A 19 -8.71 9.79 4.81
N HIS A 20 -8.13 9.00 3.92
CA HIS A 20 -6.98 8.15 4.24
C HIS A 20 -5.77 8.96 4.65
N MET A 21 -5.45 10.06 3.98
CA MET A 21 -4.36 10.95 4.36
C MET A 21 -4.59 11.52 5.76
N THR A 22 -5.81 11.94 6.07
CA THR A 22 -6.14 12.46 7.40
C THR A 22 -5.96 11.39 8.49
N CYS A 23 -6.38 10.15 8.24
CA CYS A 23 -6.26 9.04 9.18
C CYS A 23 -4.83 8.48 9.28
N ALA A 24 -4.16 8.27 8.15
CA ALA A 24 -2.84 7.63 8.08
C ALA A 24 -1.71 8.52 8.59
N LEU A 25 -1.87 9.84 8.50
CA LEU A 25 -0.96 10.77 9.17
C LEU A 25 -1.03 10.67 10.70
N HIS A 26 -2.06 10.02 11.24
CA HIS A 26 -2.31 9.88 12.68
C HIS A 26 -2.53 8.40 13.10
N GLY A 27 -2.26 7.44 12.21
CA GLY A 27 -2.69 6.04 12.36
C GLY A 27 -1.54 5.04 12.42
N ASP A 28 -1.84 3.84 12.92
CA ASP A 28 -0.89 2.75 13.15
C ASP A 28 -0.56 1.95 11.87
N LEU A 29 -0.01 2.60 10.84
CA LEU A 29 0.57 1.87 9.71
C LEU A 29 1.89 1.22 10.14
N VAL A 30 2.08 -0.06 9.79
CA VAL A 30 3.34 -0.74 10.07
C VAL A 30 4.26 -0.66 8.87
N PHE A 31 5.41 -0.02 9.04
CA PHE A 31 6.44 0.07 8.01
C PHE A 31 7.49 -1.02 8.20
N ILE A 32 7.81 -1.72 7.11
CA ILE A 32 8.82 -2.77 7.10
C ILE A 32 9.91 -2.40 6.11
N ASP A 33 11.11 -2.19 6.65
CA ASP A 33 12.31 -2.06 5.83
C ASP A 33 12.69 -3.42 5.30
N ILE A 34 12.77 -3.52 3.98
CA ILE A 34 13.15 -4.74 3.27
C ILE A 34 14.49 -4.58 2.54
N ARG A 35 15.28 -3.57 2.90
CA ARG A 35 16.66 -3.42 2.45
C ARG A 35 17.59 -4.36 3.22
N GLY A 36 18.66 -4.80 2.55
CA GLY A 36 19.74 -5.54 3.19
C GLY A 36 19.47 -7.05 3.31
N LYS A 37 19.75 -7.63 4.49
CA LYS A 37 19.79 -9.09 4.69
C LYS A 37 18.54 -9.68 5.34
N GLN A 38 17.85 -8.91 6.20
CA GLN A 38 16.65 -9.36 6.91
C GLN A 38 15.66 -8.22 7.03
N PRO A 39 14.35 -8.51 6.94
CA PRO A 39 13.33 -7.48 7.08
C PRO A 39 13.23 -7.05 8.55
N PHE A 40 12.99 -5.77 8.79
CA PHE A 40 12.76 -5.27 10.15
C PHE A 40 11.70 -4.17 10.17
N LYS A 41 11.01 -4.04 11.30
CA LYS A 41 10.07 -2.93 11.52
C LYS A 41 10.85 -1.64 11.67
N ARG A 42 10.41 -0.60 10.97
CA ARG A 42 10.95 0.76 11.11
C ARG A 42 9.84 1.73 11.46
N ASP A 43 10.25 2.91 11.90
CA ASP A 43 9.36 4.03 12.08
C ASP A 43 8.86 4.55 10.72
N GLN A 44 7.78 5.33 10.79
CA GLN A 44 7.15 5.95 9.63
C GLN A 44 8.17 6.76 8.82
N PRO A 45 8.31 6.51 7.50
CA PRO A 45 9.34 7.17 6.73
C PRO A 45 9.07 8.66 6.51
N GLN A 46 10.00 9.52 6.91
CA GLN A 46 9.79 10.97 6.89
C GLN A 46 9.63 11.51 5.47
N HIS A 47 10.40 11.00 4.50
CA HIS A 47 10.30 11.43 3.09
C HIS A 47 8.94 11.12 2.48
N LEU A 48 8.32 9.99 2.85
CA LEU A 48 6.94 9.69 2.46
C LEU A 48 5.99 10.74 3.04
N MET A 49 6.14 11.07 4.31
CA MET A 49 5.29 12.03 5.02
C MET A 49 5.40 13.44 4.45
N ASP A 50 6.62 13.89 4.23
CA ASP A 50 6.88 15.20 3.61
C ASP A 50 6.26 15.27 2.22
N TRP A 51 6.38 14.21 1.43
CA TRP A 51 5.76 14.16 0.10
C TRP A 51 4.23 14.18 0.17
N LEU A 52 3.63 13.40 1.08
CA LEU A 52 2.18 13.40 1.28
C LEU A 52 1.67 14.80 1.66
N GLN A 53 2.36 15.49 2.56
CA GLN A 53 1.96 16.81 3.05
C GLN A 53 2.23 17.94 2.05
N GLN A 54 3.36 17.90 1.35
CA GLN A 54 3.80 19.00 0.51
C GLN A 54 3.35 18.89 -0.95
N GLN A 55 3.10 17.67 -1.44
CA GLN A 55 2.75 17.42 -2.84
C GLN A 55 1.31 16.96 -2.98
N LEU A 56 0.93 15.91 -2.25
CA LEU A 56 -0.39 15.30 -2.41
C LEU A 56 -1.51 16.10 -1.72
N ALA A 57 -1.28 16.61 -0.51
CA ALA A 57 -2.31 17.35 0.23
C ALA A 57 -2.76 18.64 -0.49
N PRO A 58 -1.86 19.48 -1.05
CA PRO A 58 -2.28 20.64 -1.83
C PRO A 58 -3.08 20.26 -3.09
N PHE A 59 -2.73 19.14 -3.73
CA PHE A 59 -3.49 18.63 -4.86
C PHE A 59 -4.91 18.23 -4.47
N LEU A 60 -5.08 17.50 -3.36
CA LEU A 60 -6.40 17.10 -2.87
C LEU A 60 -7.27 18.32 -2.54
N ALA A 61 -6.68 19.35 -1.93
CA ALA A 61 -7.36 20.62 -1.65
C ALA A 61 -7.77 21.38 -2.92
N SER A 62 -7.01 21.23 -4.01
CA SER A 62 -7.25 21.93 -5.28
C SER A 62 -8.44 21.39 -6.10
N LYS A 63 -9.03 20.25 -5.69
CA LYS A 63 -10.12 19.54 -6.41
C LYS A 63 -9.81 19.17 -7.86
N GLN A 64 -8.54 19.14 -8.24
CA GLN A 64 -8.12 18.65 -9.54
C GLN A 64 -8.38 17.13 -9.65
N VAL A 65 -8.66 16.67 -10.87
CA VAL A 65 -8.97 15.25 -11.13
C VAL A 65 -7.69 14.40 -11.22
N PHE A 66 -6.59 15.00 -11.69
CA PHE A 66 -5.34 14.33 -11.99
C PHE A 66 -4.18 14.97 -11.24
N PHE A 67 -3.48 14.17 -10.45
CA PHE A 67 -2.17 14.54 -9.93
C PHE A 67 -1.10 13.95 -10.84
N LEU A 68 -0.36 14.82 -11.52
CA LEU A 68 0.73 14.42 -12.40
C LEU A 68 2.06 14.68 -11.70
N CYS A 69 2.70 13.62 -11.21
CA CYS A 69 4.05 13.68 -10.71
C CYS A 69 5.03 13.42 -11.85
N PRO A 70 5.91 14.37 -12.21
CA PRO A 70 6.77 14.24 -13.39
C PRO A 70 7.89 13.22 -13.22
N ILE A 71 8.19 12.80 -12.00
CA ILE A 71 9.24 11.82 -11.67
C ILE A 71 8.64 10.68 -10.86
N VAL A 72 9.24 9.49 -10.95
CA VAL A 72 8.90 8.38 -10.06
C VAL A 72 9.74 8.54 -8.79
N PRO A 73 9.12 8.73 -7.62
CA PRO A 73 9.87 8.94 -6.38
C PRO A 73 10.57 7.65 -5.92
N PRO A 74 11.72 7.74 -5.21
CA PRO A 74 12.48 6.56 -4.78
C PRO A 74 11.73 5.69 -3.75
N PHE A 75 10.76 6.28 -3.04
CA PHE A 75 9.88 5.59 -2.09
C PHE A 75 8.57 5.13 -2.73
N MET A 76 8.55 4.89 -4.05
CA MET A 76 7.37 4.47 -4.81
C MET A 76 6.64 3.28 -4.20
N ILE A 77 7.38 2.26 -3.74
CA ILE A 77 6.80 1.07 -3.10
C ILE A 77 6.01 1.43 -1.84
N ALA A 78 6.55 2.36 -1.03
CA ALA A 78 5.87 2.83 0.17
C ALA A 78 4.62 3.64 -0.20
N ILE A 79 4.70 4.49 -1.23
CA ILE A 79 3.54 5.22 -1.77
C ILE A 79 2.47 4.24 -2.26
N THR A 80 2.84 3.19 -3.00
CA THR A 80 1.87 2.22 -3.51
C THR A 80 1.18 1.50 -2.37
N GLY A 81 1.93 0.98 -1.39
CA GLY A 81 1.32 0.33 -0.21
C GLY A 81 0.40 1.27 0.56
N TRP A 82 0.83 2.53 0.74
CA TRP A 82 0.04 3.56 1.39
C TRP A 82 -1.24 3.92 0.59
N ALA A 83 -1.13 4.17 -0.71
CA ALA A 83 -2.25 4.55 -1.58
C ALA A 83 -3.27 3.42 -1.76
N LEU A 84 -2.81 2.17 -1.71
CA LEU A 84 -3.65 0.97 -1.66
C LEU A 84 -4.12 0.63 -0.25
N GLU A 85 -3.82 1.49 0.72
CA GLU A 85 -4.35 1.43 2.07
C GLU A 85 -3.93 0.19 2.87
N TYR A 86 -2.76 -0.37 2.54
CA TYR A 86 -2.24 -1.58 3.18
C TYR A 86 -1.88 -1.28 4.64
N PRO A 87 -2.29 -2.15 5.58
CA PRO A 87 -1.89 -1.99 6.99
C PRO A 87 -0.39 -2.24 7.21
N VAL A 88 0.26 -2.95 6.27
CA VAL A 88 1.70 -3.17 6.23
C VAL A 88 2.26 -2.57 4.95
N VAL A 89 3.18 -1.64 5.10
CA VAL A 89 3.79 -0.89 3.99
C VAL A 89 5.27 -1.21 3.92
N TYR A 90 5.71 -1.71 2.78
CA TYR A 90 7.13 -1.99 2.54
C TYR A 90 7.90 -0.73 2.16
N THR A 91 9.16 -0.67 2.58
CA THR A 91 10.08 0.41 2.21
C THR A 91 11.37 -0.17 1.66
N LEU A 92 11.79 0.29 0.47
CA LEU A 92 13.10 -0.01 -0.11
C LEU A 92 14.04 1.20 -0.17
N HIS A 93 13.60 2.36 0.31
CA HIS A 93 14.35 3.61 0.22
C HIS A 93 15.19 3.88 1.48
N SER A 94 16.29 4.58 1.28
CA SER A 94 17.22 5.07 2.30
C SER A 94 16.98 6.53 2.58
N GLU A 95 16.50 6.89 3.77
CA GLU A 95 16.32 8.31 4.12
C GLU A 95 17.64 9.10 4.16
N ALA A 96 18.75 8.41 4.46
CA ALA A 96 20.06 9.05 4.54
C ALA A 96 20.74 9.24 3.17
N GLU A 97 20.33 8.49 2.16
CA GLU A 97 21.04 8.40 0.86
C GLU A 97 20.14 8.76 -0.33
N ASP A 98 18.82 8.67 -0.19
CA ASP A 98 17.87 8.96 -1.26
C ASP A 98 17.33 10.38 -1.13
N ASP A 99 17.79 11.26 -2.01
CA ASP A 99 17.16 12.57 -2.21
C ASP A 99 15.79 12.35 -2.88
N PRO A 100 14.67 12.86 -2.31
CA PRO A 100 13.33 12.69 -2.86
C PRO A 100 13.14 13.34 -4.24
N ARG A 101 14.10 14.14 -4.70
CA ARG A 101 14.14 14.75 -6.03
C ARG A 101 14.83 13.88 -7.08
N ILE A 102 15.49 12.79 -6.66
CA ILE A 102 16.13 11.84 -7.57
C ILE A 102 15.07 10.94 -8.19
N GLU A 103 15.20 10.74 -9.49
CA GLU A 103 14.34 9.86 -10.26
C GLU A 103 14.71 8.40 -10.01
N TRP A 104 13.72 7.60 -9.66
CA TRP A 104 13.88 6.15 -9.52
C TRP A 104 14.05 5.51 -10.90
N ASP A 105 15.19 4.86 -11.15
CA ASP A 105 15.35 3.98 -12.32
C ASP A 105 14.58 2.68 -12.07
N GLU A 106 13.50 2.50 -12.83
CA GLU A 106 12.60 1.35 -12.76
C GLU A 106 13.24 0.05 -13.25
N TRP A 107 14.32 0.12 -14.05
CA TRP A 107 15.02 -1.04 -14.60
C TRP A 107 16.20 -1.47 -13.74
N GLU A 108 16.60 -0.67 -12.76
CA GLU A 108 17.67 -1.01 -11.84
C GLU A 108 17.21 -2.12 -10.89
N PRO A 109 17.84 -3.32 -10.92
CA PRO A 109 17.48 -4.40 -10.03
C PRO A 109 17.86 -4.04 -8.59
N ARG A 110 16.86 -3.98 -7.70
CA ARG A 110 17.07 -3.71 -6.28
C ARG A 110 16.86 -4.97 -5.48
N ALA A 111 17.91 -5.41 -4.82
CA ALA A 111 17.83 -6.54 -3.91
C ALA A 111 16.93 -6.21 -2.73
N ASN A 112 16.04 -7.13 -2.38
CA ASN A 112 15.27 -7.10 -1.16
C ASN A 112 15.53 -8.37 -0.34
N CYS A 113 15.27 -8.31 0.95
CA CYS A 113 15.53 -9.41 1.88
C CYS A 113 14.34 -10.35 2.11
N LEU A 114 13.26 -10.23 1.32
CA LEU A 114 12.06 -11.07 1.50
C LEU A 114 12.23 -12.48 0.95
N GLY A 115 13.17 -12.69 0.03
CA GLY A 115 13.46 -14.01 -0.54
C GLY A 115 13.82 -15.03 0.54
N GLY A 116 13.16 -16.19 0.51
CA GLY A 116 13.34 -17.29 1.46
C GLY A 116 12.75 -17.05 2.85
N GLN A 117 12.07 -15.91 3.09
CA GLN A 117 11.42 -15.63 4.36
C GLN A 117 9.99 -16.17 4.40
N PRO A 118 9.50 -16.64 5.56
CA PRO A 118 8.10 -17.01 5.73
C PRO A 118 7.21 -15.76 5.76
N LEU A 119 6.38 -15.61 4.75
CA LEU A 119 5.44 -14.50 4.61
C LEU A 119 4.02 -14.97 4.91
N THR A 120 3.26 -14.09 5.56
CA THR A 120 1.81 -14.21 5.62
C THR A 120 1.23 -13.42 4.44
N VAL A 121 0.37 -14.05 3.65
CA VAL A 121 -0.38 -13.40 2.56
C VAL A 121 -1.81 -13.20 3.03
N ILE A 122 -2.29 -11.97 2.86
CA ILE A 122 -3.68 -11.58 3.07
C ILE A 122 -4.31 -11.38 1.70
N ARG A 123 -5.41 -12.07 1.45
CA ARG A 123 -6.22 -11.88 0.25
C ARG A 123 -7.62 -11.42 0.66
N VAL A 124 -8.13 -10.45 -0.06
CA VAL A 124 -9.46 -9.89 0.12
C VAL A 124 -10.26 -10.17 -1.13
N LEU A 125 -11.35 -10.91 -0.99
CA LEU A 125 -12.31 -11.20 -2.04
C LEU A 125 -13.66 -10.61 -1.69
N ILE A 126 -14.38 -10.14 -2.70
CA ILE A 126 -15.78 -9.77 -2.61
C ILE A 126 -16.59 -10.81 -3.38
N HIS A 127 -17.62 -11.35 -2.75
CA HIS A 127 -18.54 -12.29 -3.38
C HIS A 127 -19.85 -11.59 -3.76
N GLY A 128 -20.25 -11.76 -5.01
CA GLY A 128 -21.58 -11.40 -5.49
C GLY A 128 -22.64 -12.45 -5.16
N LEU A 129 -23.91 -12.11 -5.40
CA LEU A 129 -25.05 -13.03 -5.24
C LEU A 129 -24.96 -14.29 -6.11
N ASP A 130 -24.30 -14.17 -7.27
CA ASP A 130 -24.05 -15.25 -8.23
C ASP A 130 -22.94 -16.21 -7.77
N LYS A 131 -22.40 -16.01 -6.55
CA LYS A 131 -21.22 -16.71 -6.01
C LYS A 131 -19.95 -16.44 -6.81
N THR A 132 -19.94 -15.44 -7.68
CA THR A 132 -18.71 -15.01 -8.34
C THR A 132 -17.84 -14.27 -7.33
N SER A 133 -16.58 -14.69 -7.22
CA SER A 133 -15.59 -14.09 -6.34
C SER A 133 -14.72 -13.11 -7.13
N TYR A 134 -14.71 -11.87 -6.70
CA TYR A 134 -13.89 -10.80 -7.28
C TYR A 134 -12.72 -10.51 -6.35
N PRO A 135 -11.47 -10.69 -6.80
CA PRO A 135 -10.32 -10.30 -6.00
C PRO A 135 -10.27 -8.77 -5.87
N LEU A 136 -10.24 -8.28 -4.64
CA LEU A 136 -10.14 -6.85 -4.36
C LEU A 136 -8.70 -6.46 -4.05
N LEU A 137 -8.03 -7.25 -3.20
CA LEU A 137 -6.72 -6.92 -2.67
C LEU A 137 -5.91 -8.17 -2.37
N SER A 138 -4.60 -8.08 -2.56
CA SER A 138 -3.66 -9.11 -2.09
C SER A 138 -2.34 -8.45 -1.70
N PHE A 139 -1.88 -8.72 -0.47
CA PHE A 139 -0.58 -8.26 0.01
C PHE A 139 0.05 -9.27 0.97
N SER A 140 1.35 -9.15 1.18
CA SER A 140 2.10 -10.05 2.06
C SER A 140 2.87 -9.26 3.11
N TYR A 141 3.27 -9.94 4.18
CA TYR A 141 4.18 -9.40 5.20
C TYR A 141 5.00 -10.49 5.88
N PRO A 142 6.22 -10.21 6.38
CA PRO A 142 7.02 -11.15 7.17
C PRO A 142 6.28 -11.57 8.45
N THR A 143 6.01 -12.86 8.56
CA THR A 143 5.16 -13.43 9.64
C THR A 143 5.71 -13.12 11.03
N GLN A 144 7.04 -13.11 11.17
CA GLN A 144 7.71 -12.95 12.46
C GLN A 144 7.73 -11.51 12.96
N LEU A 145 7.51 -10.54 12.08
CA LEU A 145 7.56 -9.13 12.46
C LEU A 145 6.23 -8.68 13.05
N ILE A 146 5.09 -9.12 12.51
CA ILE A 146 3.77 -8.60 12.90
C ILE A 146 3.06 -9.55 13.85
N THR A 147 2.82 -9.10 15.08
CA THR A 147 2.09 -9.84 16.12
C THR A 147 0.58 -9.56 16.10
N THR A 148 0.18 -8.43 15.51
CA THR A 148 -1.23 -8.03 15.40
C THR A 148 -1.98 -8.92 14.40
N ASP A 149 -3.26 -9.14 14.65
CA ASP A 149 -4.13 -9.82 13.70
C ASP A 149 -4.49 -8.90 12.52
N VAL A 150 -3.65 -8.94 11.48
CA VAL A 150 -3.84 -8.17 10.24
C VAL A 150 -5.15 -8.55 9.54
N GLN A 151 -5.63 -9.79 9.67
CA GLN A 151 -6.90 -10.20 9.06
C GLN A 151 -8.07 -9.42 9.69
N ALA A 152 -8.07 -9.28 11.01
CA ALA A 152 -9.07 -8.51 11.73
C ALA A 152 -9.00 -7.02 11.36
N LEU A 153 -7.80 -6.44 11.28
CA LEU A 153 -7.60 -5.04 10.89
C LEU A 153 -8.12 -4.74 9.47
N VAL A 154 -7.87 -5.64 8.53
CA VAL A 154 -8.39 -5.52 7.16
C VAL A 154 -9.91 -5.60 7.14
N ARG A 155 -10.53 -6.48 7.94
CA ARG A 155 -11.99 -6.57 8.05
C ARG A 155 -12.59 -5.29 8.62
N GLU A 156 -12.05 -4.80 9.74
CA GLU A 156 -12.49 -3.56 10.37
C GLU A 156 -12.52 -2.38 9.39
N LYS A 157 -11.51 -2.30 8.53
CA LYS A 157 -11.38 -1.24 7.52
C LYS A 157 -12.29 -1.42 6.30
N MET A 158 -12.47 -2.66 5.83
CA MET A 158 -13.14 -2.94 4.55
C MET A 158 -14.63 -3.25 4.69
N GLU A 159 -15.08 -3.85 5.79
CA GLU A 159 -16.48 -4.23 5.99
C GLU A 159 -17.43 -3.02 5.91
N PRO A 160 -17.16 -1.86 6.55
CA PRO A 160 -18.03 -0.69 6.42
C PRO A 160 -18.12 -0.17 4.99
N ARG A 161 -17.02 -0.24 4.22
CA ARG A 161 -16.96 0.25 2.84
C ARG A 161 -17.77 -0.65 1.90
N VAL A 162 -17.63 -1.97 2.06
CA VAL A 162 -18.44 -2.92 1.29
C VAL A 162 -19.93 -2.79 1.63
N ALA A 163 -20.26 -2.55 2.89
CA ALA A 163 -21.64 -2.34 3.31
C ALA A 163 -22.28 -1.07 2.74
N GLN A 164 -21.49 -0.02 2.45
CA GLN A 164 -21.97 1.21 1.83
C GLN A 164 -22.25 1.06 0.32
N VAL A 165 -21.59 0.12 -0.35
CA VAL A 165 -21.82 -0.19 -1.77
C VAL A 165 -23.04 -1.11 -1.90
N THR A 166 -24.21 -0.59 -1.54
CA THR A 166 -25.50 -1.29 -1.73
C THR A 166 -26.42 -0.48 -2.63
N PHE A 167 -26.09 -0.45 -3.92
CA PHE A 167 -27.12 -0.35 -4.94
C PHE A 167 -27.25 -1.74 -5.58
N GLN A 168 -28.35 -2.43 -5.26
CA GLN A 168 -28.90 -3.61 -5.95
C GLN A 168 -28.28 -5.01 -5.69
N CYS A 169 -27.17 -5.16 -4.98
CA CYS A 169 -26.60 -6.49 -4.68
C CYS A 169 -25.93 -6.54 -3.31
N PRO A 170 -26.32 -7.44 -2.38
CA PRO A 170 -25.57 -7.67 -1.15
C PRO A 170 -24.22 -8.33 -1.50
N LEU A 171 -23.15 -7.58 -1.27
CA LEU A 171 -21.78 -8.05 -1.41
C LEU A 171 -21.29 -8.67 -0.10
N ARG A 172 -20.57 -9.78 -0.15
CA ARG A 172 -19.95 -10.42 1.03
C ARG A 172 -18.43 -10.30 0.97
N LEU A 173 -17.83 -9.76 2.02
CA LEU A 173 -16.38 -9.72 2.19
C LEU A 173 -15.83 -11.06 2.71
N GLU A 174 -14.83 -11.60 2.03
CA GLU A 174 -13.98 -12.68 2.51
C GLU A 174 -12.54 -12.20 2.61
N VAL A 175 -11.94 -12.36 3.79
CA VAL A 175 -10.52 -12.11 4.01
C VAL A 175 -9.90 -13.44 4.38
N THR A 176 -8.92 -13.90 3.60
CA THR A 176 -8.17 -15.13 3.86
C THR A 176 -6.73 -14.82 4.25
N LYS A 177 -6.16 -15.68 5.11
CA LYS A 177 -4.78 -15.62 5.56
C LYS A 177 -4.11 -16.95 5.25
N GLU A 178 -3.00 -16.90 4.53
CA GLU A 178 -2.17 -18.07 4.22
C GLU A 178 -0.69 -17.78 4.54
N GLN A 179 0.09 -18.82 4.81
CA GLN A 179 1.53 -18.71 4.95
C GLN A 179 2.21 -19.27 3.71
N VAL A 180 3.15 -18.51 3.16
CA VAL A 180 3.94 -18.89 2.00
C VAL A 180 5.41 -18.64 2.29
N VAL A 181 6.28 -19.40 1.64
CA VAL A 181 7.69 -19.06 1.54
C VAL A 181 7.91 -18.64 0.10
N LEU A 182 8.17 -17.35 -0.13
CA LEU A 182 8.51 -16.88 -1.46
C LEU A 182 9.98 -17.16 -1.69
N GLU A 183 10.30 -18.05 -2.62
CA GLU A 183 11.68 -18.21 -3.08
C GLU A 183 12.12 -16.97 -3.89
N GLN A 184 11.18 -16.30 -4.57
CA GLN A 184 11.38 -15.04 -5.30
C GLN A 184 10.09 -14.20 -5.27
N VAL A 185 10.21 -12.88 -5.05
CA VAL A 185 9.10 -11.92 -5.24
C VAL A 185 9.15 -11.45 -6.69
N ALA A 186 8.10 -11.72 -7.47
CA ALA A 186 7.88 -11.00 -8.72
C ALA A 186 7.23 -9.65 -8.36
N LEU A 187 7.96 -8.56 -8.60
CA LEU A 187 7.41 -7.20 -8.64
C LEU A 187 6.88 -6.92 -10.04
#